data_AF-F7S7S9-F1
#
_entry.id   AF-F7S7S9-F1
#
_cell.length_a   1.000
_cell.length_b   1.000
_cell.length_c   1.000
_cell.angle_alpha   90.00
_cell.angle_beta   90.00
_cell.angle_gamma   90.00
#
_symmetry.space_group_name_H-M   'P 1'
#
loop_
_entity.id
_entity.type
_entity.pdbx_description
1 polymer ?
#
loop_
_entity_poly.entity_id
_entity_poly.type
_entity_poly.pdbx_seq_one_letter_code
_entity_poly.pdbx_strand_id
1 'polypeptide(L)'
;MFTRSRYVPEMISNRRWIGLVAAAWMLAGGVAAARGASPLPDPALTPGAINPAVREATIGATICRRGWTRTVRPPVSYTEPLKKAQIRRYGYADARPWKYEDIT
;
A
#
# COMPACT_ATOMS: atom_id res chain seq x y z
N MET A 1 -42.99 -37.54 -6.80
CA MET A 1 -43.25 -37.12 -5.41
C MET A 1 -41.90 -36.72 -4.82
N PHE A 2 -41.55 -35.43 -4.87
CA PHE A 2 -40.25 -34.92 -4.40
C PHE A 2 -40.52 -33.66 -3.58
N THR A 3 -40.31 -33.74 -2.27
CA THR A 3 -40.65 -32.68 -1.31
C THR A 3 -39.57 -31.60 -1.33
N ARG A 4 -39.99 -30.34 -1.51
CA ARG A 4 -39.18 -29.13 -1.37
C ARG A 4 -38.72 -28.99 0.09
N SER A 5 -37.42 -29.09 0.35
CA SER A 5 -36.83 -28.68 1.63
C SER A 5 -36.44 -27.20 1.55
N ARG A 6 -37.19 -26.33 2.23
CA ARG A 6 -36.85 -24.92 2.44
C ARG A 6 -36.11 -24.82 3.78
N TYR A 7 -34.79 -24.66 3.74
CA TYR A 7 -34.03 -24.20 4.91
C TYR A 7 -33.75 -22.70 4.73
N VAL A 8 -34.70 -21.87 5.14
CA VAL A 8 -34.51 -20.43 5.28
C VAL A 8 -35.00 -20.09 6.68
N PRO A 9 -34.12 -19.81 7.66
CA PRO A 9 -34.57 -19.53 9.01
C PRO A 9 -35.28 -18.17 9.04
N GLU A 10 -36.48 -18.13 9.61
CA GLU A 10 -37.33 -16.97 9.91
C GLU A 10 -36.69 -15.94 10.88
N MET A 11 -35.36 -15.87 11.00
CA MET A 11 -34.70 -15.00 11.99
C MET A 11 -34.45 -13.57 11.50
N ILE A 12 -34.71 -13.24 10.24
CA ILE A 12 -34.34 -11.95 9.61
C ILE A 12 -35.50 -10.93 9.58
N SER A 13 -36.72 -11.30 10.00
CA SER A 13 -37.92 -10.44 9.86
C SER A 13 -38.32 -9.63 11.11
N ASN A 14 -37.42 -9.41 12.08
CA ASN A 14 -37.75 -8.62 13.27
C ASN A 14 -36.81 -7.43 13.45
N ARG A 15 -37.35 -6.22 13.27
CA ARG A 15 -36.63 -4.92 13.30
C ARG A 15 -35.86 -4.66 14.59
N ARG A 16 -36.27 -5.31 15.69
CA ARG A 16 -35.58 -5.27 17.00
C ARG A 16 -34.23 -5.98 16.98
N TRP A 17 -34.09 -7.05 16.22
CA TRP A 17 -32.83 -7.80 16.11
C TRP A 17 -31.80 -7.08 15.24
N ILE A 18 -32.26 -6.36 14.20
CA ILE A 18 -31.38 -5.54 13.37
C ILE A 18 -30.67 -4.46 14.22
N GLY A 19 -31.39 -3.81 15.14
CA GLY A 19 -30.83 -2.81 16.03
C GLY A 19 -29.80 -3.36 17.01
N LEU A 20 -30.05 -4.56 17.57
CA LEU A 20 -29.12 -5.19 18.52
C LEU A 20 -27.83 -5.66 17.83
N VAL A 21 -27.93 -6.23 16.63
CA VAL A 21 -26.75 -6.65 15.86
C VAL A 21 -25.95 -5.42 15.42
N ALA A 22 -26.60 -4.36 14.93
CA ALA A 22 -25.92 -3.12 14.56
C ALA A 22 -25.22 -2.45 15.76
N ALA A 23 -25.87 -2.40 16.92
CA ALA A 23 -25.29 -1.85 18.14
C ALA A 23 -24.10 -2.68 18.63
N ALA A 24 -24.17 -4.02 18.56
CA ALA A 24 -23.06 -4.90 18.89
C ALA A 24 -21.84 -4.67 17.98
N TRP A 25 -22.05 -4.48 16.67
CA TRP A 25 -20.97 -4.15 15.73
C TRP A 25 -20.34 -2.77 15.99
N MET A 26 -21.15 -1.78 16.40
CA MET A 26 -20.65 -0.45 16.76
C MET A 26 -19.87 -0.44 18.08
N LEU A 27 -20.37 -1.13 19.11
CA LEU A 27 -19.72 -1.22 20.43
C LEU A 27 -18.43 -2.06 20.40
N ALA A 28 -18.33 -3.02 19.47
CA ALA A 28 -17.12 -3.80 19.24
C ALA A 28 -15.99 -3.04 18.50
N GLY A 29 -16.14 -1.74 18.25
CA GLY A 29 -15.07 -0.91 17.69
C GLY A 29 -14.80 -1.14 16.19
N GLY A 30 -15.81 -1.60 15.45
CA GLY A 30 -15.71 -1.98 14.04
C GLY A 30 -15.55 -0.84 13.03
N VAL A 31 -14.82 0.23 13.35
CA VAL A 31 -14.40 1.23 12.36
C VAL A 31 -12.89 1.43 12.47
N ALA A 32 -12.14 0.53 11.83
CA ALA A 32 -10.73 0.77 11.56
C ALA A 32 -10.64 2.00 10.63
N ALA A 33 -10.17 3.13 11.14
CA ALA A 33 -9.83 4.26 10.31
C ALA A 33 -8.74 3.84 9.34
N ALA A 34 -9.10 3.64 8.07
CA ALA A 34 -8.13 3.51 7.01
C ALA A 34 -7.32 4.82 7.00
N ARG A 35 -6.07 4.77 7.46
CA ARG A 35 -5.09 5.81 7.14
C ARG A 35 -5.04 5.82 5.61
N GLY A 36 -5.64 6.84 5.01
CA GLY A 36 -5.59 7.02 3.57
C GLY A 36 -4.14 6.92 3.12
N ALA A 37 -3.84 5.99 2.23
CA ALA A 37 -2.52 5.90 1.63
C ALA A 37 -2.29 7.22 0.91
N SER A 38 -1.46 8.10 1.49
CA SER A 38 -0.94 9.24 0.76
C SER A 38 -0.29 8.71 -0.51
N PRO A 39 -0.49 9.32 -1.68
CA PRO A 39 0.27 8.97 -2.87
C PRO A 39 1.77 9.24 -2.70
N LEU A 40 2.15 10.02 -1.68
CA LEU A 40 3.53 10.32 -1.34
C LEU A 40 4.07 9.36 -0.25
N PRO A 41 5.37 9.03 -0.31
CA PRO A 41 6.04 8.26 0.73
C PRO A 41 5.94 8.93 2.11
N ASP A 42 5.93 8.13 3.18
CA ASP A 42 5.96 8.64 4.54
C ASP A 42 7.35 9.26 4.81
N PRO A 43 7.47 10.57 5.09
CA PRO A 43 8.75 11.21 5.32
C PRO A 43 9.47 10.69 6.58
N ALA A 44 8.76 10.12 7.56
CA ALA A 44 9.38 9.49 8.72
C ALA A 44 10.07 8.16 8.36
N LEU A 45 9.58 7.46 7.32
CA LEU A 45 10.17 6.22 6.84
C LEU A 45 11.18 6.46 5.72
N THR A 46 10.89 7.39 4.81
CA THR A 46 11.71 7.75 3.65
C THR A 46 11.82 9.28 3.54
N PRO A 47 12.77 9.90 4.26
CA PRO A 47 12.91 11.37 4.32
C PRO A 47 13.43 12.01 3.01
N GLY A 48 13.67 11.22 1.95
CA GLY A 48 14.27 11.69 0.70
C GLY A 48 15.76 12.07 0.87
N ALA A 49 16.40 12.41 -0.25
CA ALA A 49 17.78 12.90 -0.28
C ALA A 49 18.02 13.76 -1.53
N ILE A 50 18.87 14.79 -1.40
CA ILE A 50 19.34 15.60 -2.54
C ILE A 50 20.67 15.02 -3.03
N ASN A 51 20.82 14.87 -4.34
CA ASN A 51 22.11 14.53 -4.94
C ASN A 51 22.94 15.80 -5.15
N PRO A 52 24.03 16.03 -4.40
CA PRO A 52 24.80 17.28 -4.47
C PRO A 52 25.50 17.50 -5.82
N ALA A 53 25.67 16.45 -6.63
CA ALA A 53 26.22 16.57 -7.98
C ALA A 53 25.24 17.22 -8.97
N VAL A 54 23.94 17.18 -8.67
CA VAL A 54 22.88 17.78 -9.51
C VAL A 54 22.52 19.15 -8.94
N ARG A 55 22.95 20.18 -9.65
CA ARG A 55 22.65 21.59 -9.40
C ARG A 55 22.24 22.24 -10.71
N GLU A 56 21.54 23.36 -10.66
CA GLU A 56 21.13 24.12 -11.86
C GLU A 56 22.31 24.36 -12.82
N ALA A 57 23.48 24.74 -12.30
CA ALA A 57 24.68 24.96 -13.11
C ALA A 57 25.30 23.67 -13.71
N THR A 58 24.95 22.47 -13.21
CA THR A 58 25.55 21.19 -13.61
C THR A 58 24.60 20.25 -14.35
N ILE A 59 23.33 20.61 -14.55
CA ILE A 59 22.35 19.73 -15.23
C ILE A 59 22.80 19.33 -16.64
N GLY A 60 23.47 20.23 -17.35
CA GLY A 60 24.03 19.99 -18.69
C GLY A 60 25.14 18.92 -18.73
N ALA A 61 25.75 18.59 -17.60
CA ALA A 61 26.76 17.53 -17.46
C ALA A 61 26.25 16.30 -16.68
N THR A 62 25.05 16.37 -16.07
CA THR A 62 24.49 15.32 -15.20
C THR A 62 23.20 14.76 -15.79
N ILE A 63 22.04 15.05 -15.18
CA ILE A 63 20.73 14.50 -15.52
C ILE A 63 20.35 14.70 -17.00
N CYS A 64 20.77 15.79 -17.64
CA CYS A 64 20.47 16.02 -19.06
C CYS A 64 21.41 15.28 -20.03
N ARG A 65 22.42 14.55 -19.52
CA ARG A 65 23.33 13.75 -20.35
C ARG A 65 22.86 12.31 -20.46
N ARG A 66 22.80 11.83 -21.71
CA ARG A 66 22.50 10.43 -22.01
C ARG A 66 23.48 9.51 -21.26
N GLY A 67 22.93 8.55 -20.53
CA GLY A 67 23.71 7.55 -19.78
C GLY A 67 24.07 7.94 -18.34
N TRP A 68 23.78 9.15 -17.89
CA TRP A 68 24.05 9.57 -16.50
C TRP A 68 23.38 8.67 -15.46
N THR A 69 22.15 8.25 -15.69
CA THR A 69 21.45 7.34 -14.76
C THR A 69 22.19 6.00 -14.60
N ARG A 70 22.92 5.54 -15.60
CA ARG A 70 23.75 4.33 -15.51
C ARG A 70 24.97 4.52 -14.61
N THR A 71 25.47 5.74 -14.45
CA THR A 71 26.64 6.02 -13.59
C THR A 71 26.24 6.16 -12.13
N VAL A 72 25.02 6.66 -11.85
CA VAL A 72 24.55 6.90 -10.47
C VAL A 72 23.65 5.79 -9.91
N ARG A 73 23.03 4.96 -10.75
CA ARG A 73 22.17 3.85 -10.31
C ARG A 73 23.04 2.76 -9.65
N PRO A 74 22.80 2.41 -8.38
CA PRO A 74 23.48 1.28 -7.75
C PRO A 74 23.16 -0.04 -8.47
N PRO A 75 24.03 -1.05 -8.37
CA PRO A 75 23.77 -2.36 -8.96
C PRO A 75 22.51 -3.01 -8.35
N VAL A 76 21.90 -3.93 -9.09
CA VAL A 76 20.68 -4.65 -8.67
C VAL A 76 20.89 -5.40 -7.35
N SER A 77 22.10 -5.93 -7.13
CA SER A 77 22.50 -6.59 -5.88
C SER A 77 22.36 -5.69 -4.65
N TYR A 78 22.46 -4.38 -4.81
CA TYR A 78 22.22 -3.41 -3.75
C TYR A 78 20.74 -3.07 -3.60
N THR A 79 20.03 -2.84 -4.72
CA THR A 79 18.64 -2.35 -4.67
C THR A 79 17.61 -3.43 -4.32
N GLU A 80 17.84 -4.69 -4.69
CA GLU A 80 16.87 -5.78 -4.41
C GLU A 80 16.64 -6.04 -2.91
N PRO A 81 17.69 -6.17 -2.07
CA PRO A 81 17.49 -6.25 -0.62
C PRO A 81 16.80 -5.02 -0.04
N LEU A 82 17.13 -3.83 -0.56
CA LEU A 82 16.56 -2.57 -0.10
C LEU A 82 15.04 -2.49 -0.36
N LYS A 83 14.59 -2.84 -1.57
CA LYS A 83 13.16 -2.88 -1.91
C LYS A 83 12.37 -3.77 -0.94
N LYS A 84 12.87 -4.99 -0.71
CA LYS A 84 12.24 -5.95 0.21
C LYS A 84 12.21 -5.43 1.65
N ALA A 85 13.28 -4.78 2.11
CA ALA A 85 13.33 -4.18 3.43
C ALA A 85 12.32 -3.03 3.57
N GLN A 86 12.17 -2.19 2.55
CA GLN A 86 11.22 -1.08 2.53
C GLN A 86 9.77 -1.57 2.55
N ILE A 87 9.41 -2.56 1.74
CA ILE A 87 8.07 -3.16 1.74
C ILE A 87 7.69 -3.65 3.15
N ARG A 88 8.62 -4.33 3.84
CA ARG A 88 8.41 -4.75 5.24
C ARG A 88 8.27 -3.57 6.20
N ARG A 89 9.11 -2.55 6.06
CA ARG A 89 9.11 -1.36 6.94
C ARG A 89 7.83 -0.54 6.80
N TYR A 90 7.24 -0.50 5.61
CA TYR A 90 5.97 0.15 5.33
C TYR A 90 4.74 -0.64 5.82
N GLY A 91 4.92 -1.90 6.22
CA GLY A 91 3.83 -2.73 6.73
C GLY A 91 2.78 -3.10 5.68
N TYR A 92 3.16 -3.17 4.41
CA TYR A 92 2.24 -3.58 3.35
C TYR A 92 1.78 -5.03 3.52
N ALA A 93 0.49 -5.27 3.30
CA ALA A 93 -0.09 -6.62 3.34
C ALA A 93 0.45 -7.52 2.22
N ASP A 94 0.77 -6.94 1.06
CA ASP A 94 1.40 -7.64 -0.05
C ASP A 94 2.91 -7.43 -0.03
N ALA A 95 3.68 -8.50 0.13
CA ALA A 95 5.14 -8.45 0.17
C ALA A 95 5.81 -8.68 -1.20
N ARG A 96 5.01 -8.87 -2.26
CA ARG A 96 5.51 -9.21 -3.60
C ARG A 96 6.11 -7.97 -4.29
N PRO A 97 7.42 -7.95 -4.59
CA PRO A 97 8.06 -6.74 -5.11
C PRO A 97 7.49 -6.24 -6.44
N TRP A 98 7.11 -7.14 -7.35
CA TRP A 98 6.62 -6.78 -8.68
C TRP A 98 5.33 -5.94 -8.66
N LYS A 99 4.52 -6.03 -7.59
CA LYS A 99 3.35 -5.17 -7.38
C LYS A 99 3.70 -3.68 -7.26
N TYR A 100 4.96 -3.37 -7.00
CA TYR A 100 5.49 -2.02 -6.79
C TYR A 100 6.47 -1.61 -7.89
N GLU A 101 6.54 -2.37 -8.99
CA GLU A 101 7.47 -2.14 -10.10
C GLU A 101 6.76 -1.84 -11.42
N ASP A 102 5.42 -1.77 -11.41
CA ASP A 102 4.63 -1.49 -12.60
C ASP A 102 4.73 -0.01 -12.99
N ILE A 103 5.42 0.24 -14.10
CA ILE A 103 5.36 1.48 -14.89
C ILE A 103 4.47 1.22 -16.10
N THR A 104 3.15 1.15 -15.87
CA THR A 104 2.18 1.10 -16.98
C THR A 104 1.64 2.50 -17.26
#